data_AF-A0A7Z9W0L2-F1
#
_entry.id   AF-A0A7Z9W0L2-F1
#
_cell.length_a   1.000
_cell.length_b   1.000
_cell.length_c   1.000
_cell.angle_alpha   90.00
_cell.angle_beta   90.00
_cell.angle_gamma   90.00
#
_symmetry.space_group_name_H-M   'P 1'
#
loop_
_entity.id
_entity.type
_entity.pdbx_description
1 polymer ?
#
loop_
_entity_poly.entity_id
_entity_poly.type
_entity_poly.pdbx_seq_one_letter_code
_entity_poly.pdbx_strand_id
1 'polypeptide(L)'
;MTSDDDRERAVQYLQALQQVLKEAPNASEITSLGEECESLITAVKAFHMEAIRFRMYNIRRQLASSEQVAPAEGMELFGNAQDALEAAGFQTK
;
A
#
# COMPACT_ATOMS: atom_id res chain seq x y z
N MET A 1 -4.11 20.02 -8.88
CA MET A 1 -3.94 18.56 -8.80
C MET A 1 -5.32 17.98 -8.94
N THR A 2 -5.54 17.14 -9.95
CA THR A 2 -6.83 16.54 -10.26
C THR A 2 -6.93 15.15 -9.60
N SER A 3 -8.15 14.62 -9.44
CA SER A 3 -8.38 13.28 -8.85
C SER A 3 -7.62 12.16 -9.59
N ASP A 4 -7.41 12.30 -10.91
CA ASP A 4 -6.60 11.35 -11.69
C ASP A 4 -5.11 11.44 -11.32
N ASP A 5 -4.55 12.64 -11.16
CA ASP A 5 -3.15 12.83 -10.73
C ASP A 5 -2.89 12.19 -9.35
N ASP A 6 -3.86 12.34 -8.43
CA ASP A 6 -3.75 11.81 -7.07
C ASP A 6 -3.84 10.28 -7.04
N ARG A 7 -4.66 9.66 -7.91
CA ARG A 7 -4.74 8.20 -8.03
C ARG A 7 -3.44 7.62 -8.60
N GLU A 8 -2.88 8.26 -9.63
CA GLU A 8 -1.59 7.83 -10.19
C GLU A 8 -0.47 7.93 -9.15
N ARG A 9 -0.46 9.01 -8.36
CA ARG A 9 0.49 9.16 -7.25
C ARG A 9 0.32 8.08 -6.19
N ALA A 10 -0.92 7.71 -5.84
CA ALA A 10 -1.15 6.58 -4.93
C ALA A 10 -0.56 5.27 -5.47
N VAL A 11 -0.75 5.00 -6.76
CA VAL A 11 -0.16 3.81 -7.42
C VAL A 11 1.37 3.86 -7.37
N GLN A 12 1.99 5.02 -7.60
CA GLN A 12 3.44 5.18 -7.53
C GLN A 12 3.99 4.87 -6.13
N TYR A 13 3.38 5.39 -5.07
CA TYR A 13 3.78 5.09 -3.69
C TYR A 13 3.61 3.60 -3.35
N LEU A 14 2.53 2.97 -3.81
CA LEU A 14 2.33 1.53 -3.61
C LEU A 14 3.35 0.68 -4.38
N GLN A 15 3.73 1.09 -5.59
CA GLN A 15 4.78 0.41 -6.35
C GLN A 15 6.15 0.55 -5.67
N ALA A 16 6.47 1.73 -5.14
CA ALA A 16 7.67 1.94 -4.35
C ALA A 16 7.66 1.07 -3.08
N LEU A 17 6.52 1.00 -2.37
CA LEU A 17 6.35 0.11 -1.22
C LEU A 17 6.59 -1.35 -1.60
N GLN A 18 6.00 -1.80 -2.71
CA GLN A 18 6.18 -3.16 -3.21
C GLN A 18 7.67 -3.46 -3.48
N GLN A 19 8.41 -2.50 -4.03
CA GLN A 19 9.85 -2.66 -4.29
C GLN A 19 10.65 -2.79 -3.00
N VAL A 20 10.40 -1.92 -2.02
CA VAL A 20 11.04 -1.97 -0.69
C VAL A 20 10.80 -3.32 -0.01
N LEU A 21 9.59 -3.87 -0.11
CA LEU A 21 9.25 -5.18 0.45
C LEU A 21 9.98 -6.34 -0.25
N LYS A 22 10.16 -6.25 -1.58
CA LYS A 22 10.89 -7.25 -2.36
C LYS A 22 12.39 -7.24 -2.12
N GLU A 23 12.95 -6.08 -1.82
CA GLU A 23 14.40 -5.89 -1.57
C GLU A 23 14.79 -6.05 -0.09
N ALA A 24 13.80 -6.20 0.80
CA ALA A 24 14.05 -6.35 2.22
C ALA A 24 14.89 -7.62 2.51
N PRO A 25 15.83 -7.58 3.47
CA PRO A 25 16.63 -8.75 3.86
C PRO A 25 15.78 -9.96 4.31
N ASN A 26 14.58 -9.69 4.81
CA ASN A 26 13.59 -10.68 5.24
C ASN A 26 12.43 -10.83 4.24
N ALA A 27 12.62 -10.51 2.95
CA ALA A 27 11.58 -10.58 1.92
C ALA A 27 10.78 -11.89 1.92
N SER A 28 11.43 -13.04 2.19
CA SER A 28 10.76 -14.34 2.29
C SER A 28 9.76 -14.43 3.44
N GLU A 29 10.01 -13.75 4.56
CA GLU A 29 9.16 -13.73 5.75
C GLU A 29 7.96 -12.79 5.60
N ILE A 30 8.10 -11.75 4.76
CA ILE A 30 7.06 -10.74 4.49
C ILE A 30 6.41 -10.91 3.11
N THR A 31 6.49 -12.12 2.53
CA THR A 31 5.92 -12.44 1.21
C THR A 31 4.43 -12.07 1.14
N SER A 32 3.65 -12.38 2.18
CA SER A 32 2.21 -12.09 2.24
C SER A 32 1.91 -10.60 2.23
N LEU A 33 2.77 -9.77 2.84
CA LEU A 33 2.67 -8.32 2.80
C LEU A 33 2.96 -7.78 1.40
N GLY A 34 3.94 -8.36 0.70
CA GLY A 34 4.22 -8.07 -0.70
C GLY A 34 3.05 -8.39 -1.64
N GLU A 35 2.41 -9.56 -1.46
CA GLU A 35 1.23 -9.98 -2.23
C GLU A 35 0.01 -9.08 -1.98
N GLU A 36 -0.20 -8.66 -0.73
CA GLU A 36 -1.26 -7.72 -0.39
C GLU A 36 -1.03 -6.34 -1.03
N CYS A 37 0.21 -5.87 -1.04
CA CYS A 37 0.59 -4.63 -1.71
C CYS A 37 0.31 -4.68 -3.22
N GLU A 38 0.69 -5.77 -3.89
CA GLU A 38 0.40 -5.99 -5.31
C GLU A 38 -1.10 -6.00 -5.62
N SER A 39 -1.85 -6.66 -4.77
CA SER A 39 -3.28 -6.78 -4.93
C SER A 39 -4.01 -5.44 -4.68
N LEU A 40 -3.49 -4.61 -3.77
CA LEU A 40 -3.98 -3.24 -3.56
C LEU A 40 -3.73 -2.38 -4.79
N ILE A 41 -2.54 -2.44 -5.41
CA ILE A 41 -2.24 -1.73 -6.67
C ILE A 41 -3.27 -2.09 -7.74
N THR A 42 -3.58 -3.38 -7.87
CA THR A 42 -4.59 -3.87 -8.83
C THR A 42 -5.99 -3.31 -8.50
N ALA A 43 -6.38 -3.31 -7.23
CA ALA A 43 -7.68 -2.77 -6.80
C ALA A 43 -7.80 -1.26 -7.07
N VAL A 44 -6.74 -0.48 -6.83
CA VAL A 44 -6.70 0.97 -7.13
C VAL A 44 -6.85 1.23 -8.62
N LYS A 45 -6.11 0.50 -9.46
CA LYS A 45 -6.21 0.60 -10.93
C LYS A 45 -7.60 0.22 -11.45
N ALA A 46 -8.28 -0.71 -10.77
CA ALA A 46 -9.63 -1.15 -11.12
C ALA A 46 -10.76 -0.34 -10.45
N PHE A 47 -10.44 0.68 -9.64
CA PHE A 47 -11.41 1.45 -8.85
C PHE A 47 -12.32 0.61 -7.94
N HIS A 48 -11.79 -0.50 -7.42
CA HIS A 48 -12.58 -1.42 -6.61
C HIS A 48 -12.59 -0.99 -5.13
N MET A 49 -13.46 -0.05 -4.75
CA MET A 49 -13.52 0.56 -3.42
C MET A 49 -13.43 -0.41 -2.23
N GLU A 50 -14.25 -1.46 -2.22
CA GLU A 50 -14.27 -2.42 -1.10
C GLU A 50 -12.96 -3.21 -0.97
N ALA A 51 -12.36 -3.59 -2.10
CA ALA A 51 -11.07 -4.27 -2.13
C ALA A 51 -9.95 -3.33 -1.67
N ILE A 52 -10.02 -2.05 -2.03
CA ILE A 52 -9.06 -1.03 -1.55
C ILE A 52 -9.13 -0.93 -0.02
N ARG A 53 -10.33 -0.75 0.56
CA ARG A 53 -10.50 -0.65 2.02
C ARG A 53 -9.97 -1.87 2.75
N PHE A 54 -10.37 -3.06 2.32
CA PHE A 54 -9.97 -4.31 2.95
C PHE A 54 -8.44 -4.50 2.95
N ARG A 55 -7.79 -4.21 1.82
CA ARG A 55 -6.34 -4.37 1.68
C ARG A 55 -5.55 -3.30 2.42
N MET A 56 -6.03 -2.05 2.44
CA MET A 56 -5.46 -0.99 3.27
C MET A 56 -5.44 -1.39 4.75
N TYR A 57 -6.54 -1.98 5.25
CA TYR A 57 -6.59 -2.49 6.61
C TYR A 57 -5.58 -3.62 6.85
N ASN A 58 -5.50 -4.62 5.96
CA ASN A 58 -4.59 -5.75 6.11
C ASN A 58 -3.12 -5.31 6.11
N ILE A 59 -2.73 -4.45 5.17
CA ILE A 59 -1.36 -3.93 5.07
C ILE A 59 -1.00 -3.14 6.32
N ARG A 60 -1.89 -2.24 6.79
CA ARG A 60 -1.67 -1.49 8.03
C ARG A 60 -1.46 -2.42 9.22
N ARG A 61 -2.30 -3.46 9.34
CA ARG A 61 -2.19 -4.44 10.43
C ARG A 61 -0.88 -5.22 10.39
N GLN A 62 -0.43 -5.63 9.21
CA GLN A 62 0.83 -6.35 9.02
C GLN A 62 2.04 -5.46 9.30
N LEU A 63 2.05 -4.23 8.77
CA LEU A 63 3.11 -3.24 9.03
C LEU A 63 3.23 -2.87 10.51
N ALA A 64 2.12 -2.87 11.26
CA ALA A 64 2.11 -2.59 12.69
C ALA A 64 2.44 -3.83 13.57
N SER A 65 2.56 -5.02 12.98
CA SER A 65 2.84 -6.24 13.74
C SER A 65 4.30 -6.30 14.16
N SER A 66 4.57 -6.51 15.45
CA SER A 66 5.92 -6.70 15.99
C SER A 66 6.58 -8.02 15.55
N GLU A 67 5.81 -8.94 14.97
CA GLU A 67 6.30 -10.22 14.45
C GLU A 67 7.01 -10.07 13.09
N GLN A 68 6.74 -8.99 12.36
CA GLN A 68 7.36 -8.70 11.06
C GLN A 68 8.14 -7.40 11.17
N VAL A 69 9.47 -7.48 11.08
CA VAL A 69 10.31 -6.29 10.96
C VAL A 69 10.12 -5.75 9.54
N ALA A 70 9.09 -4.92 9.36
CA ALA A 70 8.90 -4.18 8.13
C ALA A 70 9.98 -3.10 8.00
N PRO A 71 10.50 -2.83 6.78
CA PRO A 71 11.41 -1.72 6.56
C PRO A 71 10.78 -0.40 7.02
N ALA A 72 11.55 0.47 7.70
CA ALA A 72 11.04 1.74 8.22
C ALA A 72 10.42 2.63 7.11
N GLU A 73 11.05 2.62 5.93
CA GLU A 73 10.56 3.30 4.72
C GLU A 73 9.18 2.79 4.27
N GLY A 74 8.83 1.53 4.59
CA GLY A 74 7.56 0.93 4.21
C GLY A 74 6.34 1.60 4.87
N MET A 75 6.46 2.03 6.14
CA MET A 75 5.36 2.75 6.80
C MET A 75 5.14 4.14 6.19
N GLU A 76 6.21 4.83 5.82
CA GLU A 76 6.13 6.16 5.19
C GLU A 76 5.47 6.08 3.81
N LEU A 77 5.92 5.15 2.96
CA LEU A 77 5.33 4.92 1.64
C LEU A 77 3.85 4.52 1.72
N PHE A 78 3.49 3.70 2.71
CA PHE A 78 2.10 3.33 2.95
C PHE A 78 1.23 4.54 3.38
N GLY A 79 1.74 5.39 4.26
CA GLY A 79 1.06 6.64 4.66
C GLY A 79 0.85 7.59 3.47
N ASN A 80 1.89 7.80 2.67
CA ASN A 80 1.82 8.62 1.47
C ASN A 80 0.83 8.09 0.43
N ALA A 81 0.76 6.76 0.26
CA ALA A 81 -0.24 6.11 -0.58
C ALA A 81 -1.66 6.35 -0.05
N GLN A 82 -1.87 6.25 1.26
CA GLN A 82 -3.16 6.53 1.89
C GLN A 82 -3.61 7.97 1.64
N ASP A 83 -2.74 8.95 1.87
CA ASP A 83 -3.08 10.37 1.69
C ASP A 83 -3.42 10.67 0.23
N ALA A 84 -2.69 10.06 -0.71
CA ALA A 84 -2.98 10.19 -2.15
C ALA A 84 -4.31 9.53 -2.53
N LEU A 85 -4.67 8.38 -1.94
CA LEU A 85 -5.97 7.74 -2.13
C LEU A 85 -7.11 8.61 -1.57
N GLU A 86 -6.96 9.18 -0.37
CA GLU A 86 -7.95 10.09 0.23
C GLU A 86 -8.13 11.35 -0.64
N ALA A 87 -7.04 11.92 -1.16
CA ALA A 87 -7.07 13.05 -2.09
C ALA A 87 -7.75 12.71 -3.43
N ALA A 88 -7.58 11.49 -3.93
CA ALA A 88 -8.23 11.00 -5.13
C ALA A 88 -9.72 10.65 -4.92
N GLY A 89 -10.25 10.76 -3.69
CA GLY A 89 -11.65 10.51 -3.35
C GLY A 89 -11.96 9.10 -2.83
N PHE A 90 -10.94 8.28 -2.59
CA PHE A 90 -11.10 6.95 -1.99
C PHE A 90 -11.23 7.07 -0.47
N GLN A 91 -12.26 6.43 0.10
CA GLN A 91 -12.40 6.33 1.55
C GLN A 91 -11.61 5.13 2.06
N THR A 92 -10.46 5.37 2.70
CA THR A 92 -9.49 4.36 3.17
C THR A 92 -9.52 4.09 4.69
N LYS A 93 -10.52 4.64 5.39
CA LYS A 93 -10.75 4.44 6.83
C LYS A 93 -11.95 3.54 7.06
#